data_AF-A0A7K4Q2H2-F1
#
_entry.id   AF-A0A7K4Q2H2-F1
#
_cell.length_a   1.000
_cell.length_b   1.000
_cell.length_c   1.000
_cell.angle_alpha   90.00
_cell.angle_beta   90.00
_cell.angle_gamma   90.00
#
_symmetry.space_group_name_H-M   'P 1'
#
loop_
_entity.id
_entity.type
_entity.pdbx_description
1 polymer ?
#
loop_
_entity_poly.entity_id
_entity_poly.type
_entity_poly.pdbx_seq_one_letter_code
_entity_poly.pdbx_strand_id
1 'polypeptide(L)'
;PREEVAYVTCTYRSTGIEQPDFLATVDLNPRSCHYGQVIHRLPMPNLKDELHCAGWGPACGCFDGGAAAKRTKLVLPCLISSRIYVVDVGSQCRAPRICKMIEPVDVFWKCNKGYLSVTHPLPNGDVLVANMGDAAGHGKGGFVVLDGETFELKGNWENECEAPPTGHDFWYQARHNVLVSSAGMVPRVAGRGFNPDDLKKGVFGRRLNVWNLSCRSLTQCFDLGEDSLPMTVRFLHNPEAAEGYVGCALSGAIFRFYKSCEAS
;
A
#
# COMPACT_ATOMS: atom_id res chain seq x y z
N PRO A 1 18.05 -15.04 -9.50
CA PRO A 1 19.10 -14.08 -9.94
C PRO A 1 19.05 -12.86 -9.02
N ARG A 2 20.17 -12.16 -8.87
CA ARG A 2 20.21 -10.91 -8.09
C ARG A 2 19.48 -9.79 -8.84
N GLU A 3 18.89 -8.87 -8.11
CA GLU A 3 18.32 -7.62 -8.63
C GLU A 3 19.40 -6.77 -9.33
N GLU A 4 19.06 -6.18 -10.48
CA GLU A 4 19.96 -5.28 -11.22
C GLU A 4 19.50 -3.82 -11.16
N VAL A 5 18.27 -3.56 -10.73
CA VAL A 5 17.65 -2.24 -10.70
C VAL A 5 16.75 -2.12 -9.46
N ALA A 6 16.77 -0.96 -8.81
CA ALA A 6 15.76 -0.55 -7.83
C ALA A 6 14.93 0.62 -8.36
N TYR A 7 13.64 0.61 -8.03
CA TYR A 7 12.76 1.75 -8.24
C TYR A 7 12.44 2.37 -6.88
N VAL A 8 12.68 3.67 -6.75
CA VAL A 8 12.57 4.39 -5.47
C VAL A 8 11.64 5.58 -5.66
N THR A 9 10.57 5.63 -4.87
CA THR A 9 9.69 6.81 -4.81
C THR A 9 10.44 7.97 -4.17
N CYS A 10 10.37 9.14 -4.78
CA CYS A 10 11.01 10.36 -4.28
C CYS A 10 10.00 11.49 -4.24
N THR A 11 9.92 12.16 -3.10
CA THR A 11 8.95 13.23 -2.85
C THR A 11 9.64 14.57 -2.67
N TYR A 12 9.08 15.62 -3.27
CA TYR A 12 9.45 17.01 -2.98
C TYR A 12 8.45 17.68 -2.05
N ARG A 13 7.32 17.05 -1.73
CA ARG A 13 6.35 17.63 -0.82
C ARG A 13 7.01 17.94 0.53
N SER A 14 6.72 19.11 1.07
CA SER A 14 7.26 19.61 2.34
C SER A 14 8.78 19.89 2.36
N THR A 15 9.45 19.90 1.21
CA THR A 15 10.89 20.28 1.10
C THR A 15 11.11 21.76 0.77
N GLY A 16 10.06 22.50 0.41
CA GLY A 16 10.15 23.87 -0.12
C GLY A 16 10.48 23.95 -1.61
N ILE A 17 10.75 22.83 -2.28
CA ILE A 17 10.99 22.76 -3.72
C ILE A 17 9.66 22.56 -4.45
N GLU A 18 9.34 23.45 -5.39
CA GLU A 18 8.12 23.36 -6.21
C GLU A 18 8.35 22.53 -7.48
N GLN A 19 8.56 21.22 -7.30
CA GLN A 19 8.71 20.25 -8.37
C GLN A 19 7.81 19.03 -8.13
N PRO A 20 7.42 18.30 -9.20
CA PRO A 20 6.66 17.08 -9.04
C PRO A 20 7.54 15.99 -8.43
N ASP A 21 6.91 15.11 -7.66
CA ASP A 21 7.52 13.89 -7.19
C ASP A 21 7.99 13.04 -8.39
N PHE A 22 8.89 12.10 -8.17
CA PHE A 22 9.40 11.26 -9.26
C PHE A 22 9.74 9.84 -8.80
N LEU A 23 9.72 8.91 -9.75
CA LEU A 23 10.26 7.57 -9.55
C LEU A 23 11.71 7.55 -10.03
N ALA A 24 12.64 7.30 -9.11
CA ALA A 24 14.04 7.10 -9.42
C ALA A 24 14.30 5.65 -9.83
N THR A 25 15.09 5.45 -10.88
CA THR A 25 15.65 4.15 -11.24
C THR A 25 17.12 4.13 -10.84
N VAL A 26 17.51 3.21 -9.96
CA VAL A 26 18.88 3.06 -9.43
C VAL A 26 19.51 1.80 -10.00
N ASP A 27 20.74 1.89 -10.49
CA ASP A 27 21.49 0.72 -10.97
C ASP A 27 22.09 -0.06 -9.78
N LEU A 28 21.72 -1.33 -9.67
CA LEU A 28 22.20 -2.22 -8.61
C LEU A 28 23.20 -3.26 -9.11
N ASN A 29 23.57 -3.25 -10.39
CA ASN A 29 24.57 -4.17 -10.92
C ASN A 29 25.98 -3.73 -10.49
N PRO A 30 26.71 -4.50 -9.65
CA PRO A 30 28.06 -4.12 -9.19
C PRO A 30 29.11 -4.07 -10.30
N ARG A 31 28.81 -4.58 -11.49
CA ARG A 31 29.69 -4.54 -12.67
C ARG A 31 29.42 -3.34 -13.57
N SER A 32 28.35 -2.57 -13.32
CA SER A 32 28.02 -1.38 -14.07
C SER A 32 28.90 -0.21 -13.64
N CYS A 33 29.32 0.64 -14.59
CA CYS A 33 29.97 1.92 -14.28
C CYS A 33 29.04 2.92 -13.55
N HIS A 34 27.74 2.64 -13.53
CA HIS A 34 26.72 3.43 -12.83
C HIS A 34 26.22 2.79 -11.53
N TYR A 35 26.90 1.76 -11.02
CA TYR A 35 26.50 1.08 -9.78
C TYR A 35 26.25 2.07 -8.63
N GLY A 36 25.08 1.96 -8.00
CA GLY A 36 24.66 2.83 -6.90
C GLY A 36 24.19 4.23 -7.32
N GLN A 37 24.07 4.51 -8.63
CA GLN A 37 23.64 5.80 -9.15
C GLN A 37 22.19 5.78 -9.63
N VAL A 38 21.54 6.94 -9.55
CA VAL A 38 20.24 7.18 -10.22
C VAL A 38 20.51 7.32 -11.72
N ILE A 39 20.07 6.34 -12.50
CA ILE A 39 20.25 6.27 -13.95
C ILE A 39 19.06 6.82 -14.74
N HIS A 40 17.90 6.97 -14.10
CA HIS A 40 16.72 7.58 -14.70
C HIS A 40 15.83 8.20 -13.63
N ARG A 41 15.14 9.29 -13.98
CA ARG A 41 14.10 9.93 -13.17
C ARG A 41 12.85 10.05 -14.02
N LEU A 42 11.77 9.42 -13.59
CA LEU A 42 10.45 9.59 -14.19
C LEU A 42 9.68 10.62 -13.36
N PRO A 43 9.62 11.90 -13.75
CA PRO A 43 8.82 12.89 -13.05
C PRO A 43 7.33 12.56 -13.18
N MET A 44 6.59 12.69 -12.09
CA MET A 44 5.14 12.68 -12.11
C MET A 44 4.64 13.96 -12.80
N PRO A 45 3.47 13.92 -13.45
CA PRO A 45 2.92 15.08 -14.15
C PRO A 45 2.32 16.14 -13.21
N ASN A 46 2.09 15.81 -11.92
CA ASN A 46 1.42 16.70 -10.98
C ASN A 46 2.32 17.03 -9.78
N LEU A 47 2.06 18.20 -9.18
CA LEU A 47 2.72 18.65 -7.97
C LEU A 47 2.00 18.10 -6.72
N LYS A 48 2.77 17.93 -5.63
CA LYS A 48 2.25 17.70 -4.26
C LYS A 48 1.44 16.41 -4.10
N ASP A 49 1.77 15.39 -4.88
CA ASP A 49 1.16 14.06 -4.76
C ASP A 49 1.50 13.36 -3.43
N GLU A 50 2.75 13.48 -3.00
CA GLU A 50 3.38 12.65 -1.98
C GLU A 50 3.43 11.18 -2.39
N LEU A 51 4.28 10.85 -3.37
CA LEU A 51 4.66 9.48 -3.66
C LEU A 51 5.20 8.82 -2.39
N HIS A 52 4.53 7.78 -1.92
CA HIS A 52 4.79 7.17 -0.62
C HIS A 52 5.14 5.70 -0.73
N CYS A 53 4.28 4.91 -1.38
CA CYS A 53 4.50 3.49 -1.59
C CYS A 53 4.57 3.16 -3.09
N ALA A 54 5.24 2.05 -3.40
CA ALA A 54 5.18 1.42 -4.71
C ALA A 54 4.99 -0.08 -4.50
N GLY A 55 4.02 -0.66 -5.20
CA GLY A 55 3.82 -2.11 -5.24
C GLY A 55 3.76 -2.61 -6.66
N TRP A 56 3.95 -3.92 -6.82
CA TRP A 56 3.84 -4.55 -8.12
C TRP A 56 2.38 -4.73 -8.51
N GLY A 57 2.09 -4.53 -9.80
CA GLY A 57 0.88 -5.10 -10.38
C GLY A 57 0.93 -6.64 -10.40
N PRO A 58 -0.15 -7.28 -10.86
CA PRO A 58 -0.20 -8.72 -11.03
C PRO A 58 0.89 -9.18 -11.99
N ALA A 59 1.36 -10.42 -11.84
CA ALA A 59 2.29 -10.97 -12.80
C ALA A 59 1.54 -11.33 -14.09
N CYS A 60 2.03 -10.87 -15.24
CA CYS A 60 1.48 -11.19 -16.54
C CYS A 60 2.07 -12.51 -17.07
N GLY A 61 1.22 -13.40 -17.61
CA GLY A 61 1.62 -14.65 -18.27
C GLY A 61 0.85 -15.88 -17.74
N CYS A 62 0.62 -16.87 -18.61
CA CYS A 62 -0.07 -18.11 -18.26
C CYS A 62 0.82 -19.01 -17.39
N PHE A 63 0.31 -19.40 -16.22
CA PHE A 63 0.93 -20.44 -15.38
C PHE A 63 0.98 -21.81 -16.10
N ASP A 64 0.12 -22.03 -17.09
CA ASP A 64 -0.07 -23.32 -17.77
C ASP A 64 1.01 -23.63 -18.83
N GLY A 65 1.87 -22.68 -19.19
CA GLY A 65 2.83 -22.82 -20.30
C GLY A 65 4.30 -22.96 -19.90
N GLY A 66 4.63 -23.04 -18.61
CA GLY A 66 6.02 -23.10 -18.12
C GLY A 66 6.83 -21.80 -18.30
N ALA A 67 6.24 -20.76 -18.88
CA ALA A 67 6.84 -19.42 -18.93
C ALA A 67 6.68 -18.74 -17.56
N ALA A 68 7.79 -18.24 -16.99
CA ALA A 68 7.74 -17.53 -15.72
C ALA A 68 6.88 -16.27 -15.85
N ALA A 69 5.89 -16.13 -14.96
CA ALA A 69 5.05 -14.94 -14.88
C ALA A 69 5.92 -13.69 -14.67
N LYS A 70 5.72 -12.66 -15.50
CA LYS A 70 6.55 -11.43 -15.48
C LYS A 70 5.78 -10.29 -14.85
N ARG A 71 6.38 -9.62 -13.88
CA ARG A 71 5.85 -8.37 -13.34
C ARG A 71 6.34 -7.22 -14.20
N THR A 72 5.42 -6.54 -14.86
CA THR A 72 5.73 -5.50 -15.86
C THR A 72 5.23 -4.12 -15.47
N LYS A 73 4.40 -4.03 -14.43
CA LYS A 73 3.77 -2.78 -13.95
C LYS A 73 4.06 -2.54 -12.48
N LEU A 74 4.32 -1.28 -12.14
CA LEU A 74 4.29 -0.78 -10.77
C LEU A 74 3.04 0.08 -10.58
N VAL A 75 2.40 -0.05 -9.41
CA VAL A 75 1.29 0.79 -8.96
C VAL A 75 1.81 1.68 -7.85
N LEU A 76 1.69 2.99 -8.05
CA LEU A 76 2.21 4.05 -7.19
C LEU A 76 1.04 4.90 -6.69
N PRO A 77 0.40 4.51 -5.59
CA PRO A 77 -0.56 5.36 -4.89
C PRO A 77 0.13 6.55 -4.23
N CYS A 78 -0.53 7.70 -4.27
CA CYS A 78 -0.04 8.95 -3.72
C CYS A 78 -0.76 9.25 -2.40
N LEU A 79 0.01 9.51 -1.35
CA LEU A 79 -0.51 9.59 0.02
C LEU A 79 -1.38 10.80 0.27
N ILE A 80 -1.14 11.93 -0.42
CA ILE A 80 -1.87 13.17 -0.14
C ILE A 80 -2.88 13.46 -1.23
N SER A 81 -2.48 13.36 -2.50
CA SER A 81 -3.42 13.60 -3.58
C SER A 81 -4.44 12.47 -3.72
N SER A 82 -4.14 11.25 -3.26
CA SER A 82 -4.92 10.03 -3.56
C SER A 82 -4.91 9.63 -5.05
N ARG A 83 -4.04 10.23 -5.84
CA ARG A 83 -3.81 9.83 -7.23
C ARG A 83 -3.12 8.48 -7.29
N ILE A 84 -3.37 7.71 -8.35
CA ILE A 84 -2.67 6.45 -8.58
C ILE A 84 -1.99 6.51 -9.95
N TYR A 85 -0.68 6.28 -9.96
CA TYR A 85 0.08 6.11 -11.19
C TYR A 85 0.36 4.64 -11.46
N VAL A 86 0.15 4.21 -12.70
CA VAL A 86 0.60 2.91 -13.19
C VAL A 86 1.78 3.12 -14.11
N VAL A 87 2.90 2.56 -13.73
CA VAL A 87 4.19 2.72 -14.41
C VAL A 87 4.56 1.42 -15.10
N ASP A 88 4.79 1.49 -16.40
CA ASP A 88 5.37 0.41 -17.18
C ASP A 88 6.88 0.32 -16.94
N VAL A 89 7.31 -0.84 -16.46
CA VAL A 89 8.72 -1.22 -16.32
C VAL A 89 9.06 -2.41 -17.23
N GLY A 90 8.07 -3.04 -17.86
CA GLY A 90 8.22 -4.21 -18.71
C GLY A 90 8.84 -3.90 -20.07
N SER A 91 8.47 -2.78 -20.69
CA SER A 91 9.01 -2.41 -22.02
C SER A 91 10.45 -1.92 -21.92
N GLN A 92 10.77 -1.14 -20.87
CA GLN A 92 12.13 -0.68 -20.59
C GLN A 92 12.36 -0.45 -19.09
N CYS A 93 12.97 -1.42 -18.42
CA CYS A 93 13.19 -1.39 -16.97
C CYS A 93 14.14 -0.25 -16.52
N ARG A 94 15.09 0.16 -17.36
CA ARG A 94 16.04 1.23 -17.01
C ARG A 94 15.50 2.65 -17.27
N ALA A 95 14.38 2.79 -17.98
CA ALA A 95 13.73 4.07 -18.26
C ALA A 95 12.20 3.89 -18.31
N PRO A 96 11.57 3.65 -17.14
CA PRO A 96 10.16 3.37 -17.03
C PRO A 96 9.28 4.55 -17.45
N ARG A 97 8.02 4.28 -17.78
CA ARG A 97 7.07 5.29 -18.28
C ARG A 97 5.70 5.13 -17.63
N ILE A 98 5.01 6.24 -17.39
CA ILE A 98 3.62 6.21 -16.94
C ILE A 98 2.77 5.68 -18.12
N CYS A 99 1.98 4.64 -17.88
CA CYS A 99 1.03 4.12 -18.87
C CYS A 99 -0.43 4.35 -18.49
N LYS A 100 -0.71 4.65 -17.22
CA LYS A 100 -2.05 5.03 -16.76
C LYS A 100 -1.97 5.95 -15.55
N MET A 101 -2.96 6.80 -15.40
CA MET A 101 -3.20 7.61 -14.22
C MET A 101 -4.68 7.53 -13.86
N ILE A 102 -4.97 7.34 -12.57
CA ILE A 102 -6.33 7.45 -12.02
C ILE A 102 -6.34 8.74 -11.20
N GLU A 103 -7.23 9.66 -11.56
CA GLU A 103 -7.31 10.95 -10.88
C GLU A 103 -7.97 10.82 -9.50
N PRO A 104 -7.59 11.66 -8.53
CA PRO A 104 -8.15 11.64 -7.18
C PRO A 104 -9.68 11.70 -7.14
N VAL A 105 -10.26 12.48 -8.04
CA VAL A 105 -11.71 12.69 -8.14
C VAL A 105 -12.46 11.38 -8.35
N ASP A 106 -11.90 10.45 -9.12
CA ASP A 106 -12.50 9.14 -9.36
C ASP A 106 -12.49 8.30 -8.08
N VAL A 107 -11.39 8.32 -7.33
CA VAL A 107 -11.27 7.65 -6.04
C VAL A 107 -12.26 8.24 -5.03
N PHE A 108 -12.37 9.56 -4.98
CA PHE A 108 -13.27 10.26 -4.07
C PHE A 108 -14.73 9.93 -4.36
N TRP A 109 -15.17 10.03 -5.61
CA TRP A 109 -16.57 9.80 -5.97
C TRP A 109 -16.95 8.32 -5.95
N LYS A 110 -16.10 7.45 -6.49
CA LYS A 110 -16.40 6.03 -6.63
C LYS A 110 -16.23 5.25 -5.34
N CYS A 111 -15.30 5.66 -4.49
CA CYS A 111 -14.93 4.90 -3.29
C CYS A 111 -15.23 5.63 -1.98
N ASN A 112 -15.40 6.96 -2.01
CA ASN A 112 -15.47 7.81 -0.83
C ASN A 112 -14.27 7.53 0.11
N LYS A 113 -13.07 7.54 -0.48
CA LYS A 113 -11.78 7.24 0.16
C LYS A 113 -10.70 8.17 -0.37
N GLY A 114 -9.66 8.37 0.41
CA GLY A 114 -8.48 9.13 0.07
C GLY A 114 -7.31 8.74 0.96
N TYR A 115 -6.20 9.41 0.75
CA TYR A 115 -4.93 9.16 1.43
C TYR A 115 -4.45 7.72 1.25
N LEU A 116 -4.16 7.38 -0.01
CA LEU A 116 -3.83 6.01 -0.42
C LEU A 116 -2.40 5.64 0.00
N SER A 117 -2.22 4.42 0.48
CA SER A 117 -0.98 3.96 1.09
C SER A 117 -0.47 2.69 0.42
N VAL A 118 -0.40 1.56 1.12
CA VAL A 118 0.25 0.34 0.63
C VAL A 118 -0.60 -0.32 -0.47
N THR A 119 0.05 -0.97 -1.42
CA THR A 119 -0.61 -1.70 -2.50
C THR A 119 0.02 -3.07 -2.76
N HIS A 120 -0.84 -4.06 -2.99
CA HIS A 120 -0.46 -5.44 -3.30
C HIS A 120 -1.37 -6.03 -4.38
N PRO A 121 -0.82 -6.86 -5.30
CA PRO A 121 -1.66 -7.68 -6.15
C PRO A 121 -2.35 -8.74 -5.30
N LEU A 122 -3.57 -9.11 -5.66
CA LEU A 122 -4.35 -10.16 -5.01
C LEU A 122 -4.22 -11.50 -5.75
N PRO A 123 -4.54 -12.63 -5.10
CA PRO A 123 -4.52 -13.95 -5.74
C PRO A 123 -5.47 -14.07 -6.94
N ASN A 124 -6.56 -13.30 -6.97
CA ASN A 124 -7.51 -13.28 -8.08
C ASN A 124 -7.02 -12.45 -9.28
N GLY A 125 -5.82 -11.87 -9.20
CA GLY A 125 -5.24 -11.04 -10.24
C GLY A 125 -5.58 -9.56 -10.14
N ASP A 126 -6.46 -9.09 -9.25
CA ASP A 126 -6.69 -7.65 -9.06
C ASP A 126 -5.56 -6.99 -8.26
N VAL A 127 -5.56 -5.66 -8.13
CA VAL A 127 -4.67 -4.92 -7.23
C VAL A 127 -5.48 -4.28 -6.12
N LEU A 128 -5.06 -4.49 -4.87
CA LEU A 128 -5.63 -3.87 -3.69
C LEU A 128 -4.75 -2.72 -3.21
N VAL A 129 -5.38 -1.61 -2.82
CA VAL A 129 -4.70 -0.41 -2.32
C VAL A 129 -5.38 0.02 -1.01
N ALA A 130 -4.62 0.13 0.08
CA ALA A 130 -5.12 0.62 1.35
C ALA A 130 -5.26 2.15 1.36
N ASN A 131 -6.07 2.64 2.30
CA ASN A 131 -6.31 4.07 2.48
C ASN A 131 -6.42 4.45 3.97
N MET A 132 -6.10 5.71 4.29
CA MET A 132 -6.19 6.25 5.66
C MET A 132 -7.48 7.02 5.95
N GLY A 133 -8.05 7.70 4.96
CA GLY A 133 -9.13 8.65 5.18
C GLY A 133 -10.14 8.75 4.05
N ASP A 134 -11.07 9.70 4.20
CA ASP A 134 -11.93 10.19 3.13
C ASP A 134 -11.32 11.42 2.43
N ALA A 135 -12.01 11.98 1.43
CA ALA A 135 -11.53 13.16 0.71
C ALA A 135 -11.40 14.42 1.59
N ALA A 136 -12.14 14.50 2.70
CA ALA A 136 -12.06 15.59 3.67
C ALA A 136 -10.97 15.38 4.73
N GLY A 137 -10.27 14.23 4.69
CA GLY A 137 -9.25 13.84 5.64
C GLY A 137 -9.80 13.34 6.98
N HIS A 138 -11.10 13.04 7.09
CA HIS A 138 -11.57 12.28 8.23
C HIS A 138 -11.02 10.85 8.16
N GLY A 139 -10.89 10.21 9.32
CA GLY A 139 -10.49 8.81 9.38
C GLY A 139 -11.52 7.94 8.67
N LYS A 140 -11.02 7.10 7.75
CA LYS A 140 -11.82 6.06 7.10
C LYS A 140 -10.88 5.02 6.50
N GLY A 141 -10.87 3.82 7.05
CA GLY A 141 -10.08 2.71 6.54
C GLY A 141 -10.78 1.94 5.42
N GLY A 142 -10.17 0.83 5.02
CA GLY A 142 -10.64 -0.05 3.96
C GLY A 142 -9.65 -0.07 2.80
N PHE A 143 -10.15 -0.43 1.61
CA PHE A 143 -9.31 -0.55 0.41
C PHE A 143 -10.03 -0.17 -0.88
N VAL A 144 -9.28 0.31 -1.87
CA VAL A 144 -9.76 0.42 -3.25
C VAL A 144 -9.16 -0.70 -4.10
N VAL A 145 -9.93 -1.16 -5.08
CA VAL A 145 -9.53 -2.25 -5.99
C VAL A 145 -9.32 -1.70 -7.38
N LEU A 146 -8.19 -2.06 -7.99
CA LEU A 146 -7.94 -1.88 -9.42
C LEU A 146 -8.05 -3.22 -10.13
N ASP A 147 -8.61 -3.17 -11.33
CA ASP A 147 -8.61 -4.31 -12.24
C ASP A 147 -7.17 -4.74 -12.58
N GLY A 148 -6.92 -6.04 -12.55
CA GLY A 148 -5.58 -6.60 -12.74
C GLY A 148 -4.94 -6.37 -14.10
N GLU A 149 -5.76 -6.27 -15.13
CA GLU A 149 -5.30 -6.19 -16.52
C GLU A 149 -5.33 -4.75 -17.03
N THR A 150 -6.44 -4.07 -16.79
CA THR A 150 -6.70 -2.72 -17.31
C THR A 150 -6.28 -1.62 -16.33
N PHE A 151 -6.06 -1.96 -15.06
CA PHE A 151 -5.85 -1.02 -13.96
C PHE A 151 -6.96 0.02 -13.83
N GLU A 152 -8.18 -0.29 -14.27
CA GLU A 152 -9.36 0.54 -14.01
C GLU A 152 -9.76 0.45 -12.54
N LEU A 153 -10.19 1.58 -11.96
CA LEU A 153 -10.71 1.59 -10.59
C LEU A 153 -12.04 0.83 -10.54
N LYS A 154 -12.11 -0.29 -9.82
CA LYS A 154 -13.32 -1.12 -9.68
C LYS A 154 -14.25 -0.61 -8.60
N GLY A 155 -13.71 -0.08 -7.50
CA GLY A 155 -14.48 0.41 -6.35
C GLY A 155 -13.85 0.01 -5.03
N ASN A 156 -14.68 -0.11 -3.99
CA ASN A 156 -14.27 -0.60 -2.68
C ASN A 156 -14.10 -2.13 -2.67
N TRP A 157 -13.19 -2.62 -1.84
CA TRP A 157 -12.98 -4.07 -1.67
C TRP A 157 -13.91 -4.67 -0.62
N GLU A 158 -13.95 -4.06 0.56
CA GLU A 158 -14.77 -4.52 1.67
C GLU A 158 -16.27 -4.39 1.37
N ASN A 159 -17.10 -5.21 2.04
CA ASN A 159 -18.56 -5.08 1.89
C ASN A 159 -19.05 -3.79 2.55
N GLU A 160 -20.29 -3.41 2.24
CA GLU A 160 -20.93 -2.23 2.79
C GLU A 160 -20.93 -2.26 4.34
N CYS A 161 -20.68 -1.09 4.94
CA CYS A 161 -20.64 -0.89 6.39
C CYS A 161 -19.51 -1.60 7.17
N GLU A 162 -18.52 -2.18 6.49
CA GLU A 162 -17.38 -2.86 7.15
C GLU A 162 -16.09 -2.01 7.21
N ALA A 163 -16.17 -0.73 6.84
CA ALA A 163 -15.02 0.17 6.84
C ALA A 163 -14.53 0.48 8.28
N PRO A 164 -13.26 0.18 8.64
CA PRO A 164 -12.71 0.52 9.93
C PRO A 164 -12.53 2.04 10.09
N PRO A 165 -12.35 2.55 11.32
CA PRO A 165 -12.19 3.99 11.55
C PRO A 165 -11.00 4.62 10.81
N THR A 166 -9.91 3.88 10.60
CA THR A 166 -8.74 4.27 9.79
C THR A 166 -8.07 3.01 9.23
N GLY A 167 -7.16 3.15 8.27
CA GLY A 167 -6.34 2.07 7.73
C GLY A 167 -4.95 2.57 7.35
N HIS A 168 -3.93 1.72 7.19
CA HIS A 168 -2.64 2.15 6.65
C HIS A 168 -1.92 1.07 5.85
N ASP A 169 -1.50 -0.03 6.49
CA ASP A 169 -0.84 -1.15 5.83
C ASP A 169 -1.76 -2.38 5.87
N PHE A 170 -1.46 -3.34 5.01
CA PHE A 170 -2.05 -4.66 5.06
C PHE A 170 -1.14 -5.69 4.44
N TRP A 171 -1.36 -6.92 4.83
CA TRP A 171 -0.84 -8.08 4.12
C TRP A 171 -1.86 -9.21 4.20
N TYR A 172 -1.70 -10.23 3.38
CA TYR A 172 -2.60 -11.38 3.38
C TYR A 172 -1.83 -12.70 3.30
N GLN A 173 -2.47 -13.76 3.78
CA GLN A 173 -2.01 -15.13 3.64
C GLN A 173 -3.11 -15.97 2.99
N ALA A 174 -3.00 -16.15 1.67
CA ALA A 174 -4.07 -16.69 0.84
C ALA A 174 -4.44 -18.14 1.20
N ARG A 175 -3.47 -18.99 1.55
CA ARG A 175 -3.72 -20.38 1.98
C ARG A 175 -4.58 -20.49 3.24
N HIS A 176 -4.53 -19.44 4.07
CA HIS A 176 -5.32 -19.34 5.29
C HIS A 176 -6.59 -18.48 5.11
N ASN A 177 -6.88 -18.04 3.88
CA ASN A 177 -8.02 -17.19 3.53
C ASN A 177 -8.15 -15.94 4.42
N VAL A 178 -7.01 -15.33 4.77
CA VAL A 178 -6.97 -14.20 5.70
C VAL A 178 -6.23 -13.00 5.12
N LEU A 179 -6.77 -11.82 5.37
CA LEU A 179 -6.08 -10.54 5.22
C LEU A 179 -6.02 -9.87 6.60
N VAL A 180 -4.91 -9.22 6.91
CA VAL A 180 -4.73 -8.45 8.15
C VAL A 180 -4.31 -7.03 7.77
N SER A 181 -5.00 -6.03 8.32
CA SER A 181 -4.67 -4.62 8.11
C SER A 181 -4.49 -3.86 9.41
N SER A 182 -3.59 -2.88 9.39
CA SER A 182 -3.36 -1.96 10.49
C SER A 182 -4.27 -0.74 10.38
N ALA A 183 -4.65 -0.19 11.53
CA ALA A 183 -5.21 1.15 11.61
C ALA A 183 -4.16 2.20 11.25
N GLY A 184 -4.61 3.34 10.74
CA GLY A 184 -3.77 4.49 10.41
C GLY A 184 -4.06 5.71 11.29
N MET A 185 -3.54 6.85 10.86
CA MET A 185 -3.81 8.15 11.48
C MET A 185 -4.97 8.85 10.80
N VAL A 186 -5.63 9.78 11.50
CA VAL A 186 -6.65 10.67 10.93
C VAL A 186 -5.96 11.80 10.14
N PRO A 187 -6.06 11.82 8.79
CA PRO A 187 -5.22 12.71 7.98
C PRO A 187 -5.44 14.21 8.20
N ARG A 188 -6.69 14.64 8.45
CA ARG A 188 -7.04 16.06 8.67
C ARG A 188 -6.34 16.68 9.87
N VAL A 189 -5.99 15.85 10.86
CA VAL A 189 -5.28 16.27 12.07
C VAL A 189 -3.79 15.96 11.93
N ALA A 190 -3.43 14.68 11.76
CA ALA A 190 -2.04 14.22 11.75
C ALA A 190 -1.25 14.64 10.50
N GLY A 191 -1.92 14.96 9.39
CA GLY A 191 -1.26 15.38 8.14
C GLY A 191 -0.57 16.75 8.22
N ARG A 192 -0.77 17.50 9.32
CA ARG A 192 -0.06 18.75 9.62
C ARG A 192 1.28 18.53 10.34
N GLY A 193 1.57 17.30 10.74
CA GLY A 193 2.69 16.93 11.58
C GLY A 193 2.23 16.21 12.85
N PHE A 194 3.15 15.44 13.43
CA PHE A 194 2.91 14.77 14.70
C PHE A 194 2.78 15.80 15.83
N ASN A 195 1.75 15.62 16.67
CA ASN A 195 1.57 16.38 17.90
C ASN A 195 1.33 15.40 19.07
N PRO A 196 2.19 15.36 20.10
CA PRO A 196 1.99 14.55 21.29
C PRO A 196 0.64 14.78 21.98
N ASP A 197 0.12 16.00 21.94
CA ASP A 197 -1.16 16.36 22.56
C ASP A 197 -2.34 15.63 21.92
N ASP A 198 -2.19 15.09 20.70
CA ASP A 198 -3.24 14.35 20.00
C ASP A 198 -3.35 12.89 20.45
N LEU A 199 -2.43 12.43 21.32
CA LEU A 199 -2.54 11.14 21.97
C LEU A 199 -3.86 11.07 22.78
N LYS A 200 -4.52 9.91 22.75
CA LYS A 200 -5.83 9.66 23.39
C LYS A 200 -7.02 10.44 22.81
N LYS A 201 -6.81 11.31 21.81
CA LYS A 201 -7.90 12.01 21.10
C LYS A 201 -8.49 11.21 19.92
N GLY A 202 -8.05 9.95 19.75
CA GLY A 202 -8.49 9.09 18.64
C GLY A 202 -7.85 9.43 17.29
N VAL A 203 -6.81 10.28 17.26
CA VAL A 203 -6.10 10.67 16.03
C VAL A 203 -5.19 9.54 15.53
N PHE A 204 -4.56 8.82 16.45
CA PHE A 204 -3.69 7.68 16.14
C PHE A 204 -4.48 6.37 16.27
N GLY A 205 -4.55 5.61 15.19
CA GLY A 205 -5.18 4.29 15.18
C GLY A 205 -4.46 3.33 16.12
N ARG A 206 -5.19 2.32 16.61
CA ARG A 206 -4.67 1.32 17.55
C ARG A 206 -5.08 -0.11 17.25
N ARG A 207 -5.73 -0.32 16.12
CA ARG A 207 -6.41 -1.57 15.81
C ARG A 207 -5.64 -2.38 14.78
N LEU A 208 -5.65 -3.69 14.97
CA LEU A 208 -5.33 -4.66 13.94
C LEU A 208 -6.64 -5.34 13.52
N ASN A 209 -6.94 -5.29 12.24
CA ASN A 209 -8.19 -5.78 11.67
C ASN A 209 -7.92 -7.08 10.91
N VAL A 210 -8.67 -8.14 11.23
CA VAL A 210 -8.59 -9.44 10.56
C VAL A 210 -9.80 -9.63 9.68
N TRP A 211 -9.56 -10.03 8.44
CA TRP A 211 -10.56 -10.12 7.39
C TRP A 211 -10.59 -11.53 6.82
N ASN A 212 -11.79 -11.99 6.47
CA ASN A 212 -11.95 -13.10 5.54
C ASN A 212 -11.63 -12.59 4.13
N LEU A 213 -10.55 -13.10 3.53
CA LEU A 213 -10.06 -12.60 2.24
C LEU A 213 -11.07 -12.84 1.10
N SER A 214 -11.70 -14.02 1.06
CA SER A 214 -12.64 -14.37 -0.01
C SER A 214 -14.00 -13.67 0.14
N CYS A 215 -14.51 -13.60 1.38
CA CYS A 215 -15.79 -12.96 1.68
C CYS A 215 -15.69 -11.43 1.82
N ARG A 216 -14.47 -10.89 1.87
CA ARG A 216 -14.18 -9.46 1.98
C ARG A 216 -14.80 -8.82 3.22
N SER A 217 -14.87 -9.60 4.30
CA SER A 217 -15.56 -9.24 5.54
C SER A 217 -14.64 -9.17 6.75
N LEU A 218 -14.92 -8.23 7.65
CA LEU A 218 -14.17 -8.05 8.89
C LEU A 218 -14.61 -9.11 9.90
N THR A 219 -13.69 -9.97 10.33
CA THR A 219 -14.01 -11.08 11.24
C THR A 219 -13.56 -10.82 12.66
N GLN A 220 -12.45 -10.11 12.86
CA GLN A 220 -11.92 -9.78 14.19
C GLN A 220 -11.23 -8.43 14.20
N CYS A 221 -11.19 -7.80 15.37
CA CYS A 221 -10.48 -6.55 15.60
C CYS A 221 -9.77 -6.61 16.95
N PHE A 222 -8.45 -6.46 16.93
CA PHE A 222 -7.63 -6.42 18.14
C PHE A 222 -7.25 -4.97 18.47
N ASP A 223 -7.48 -4.55 19.71
CA ASP A 223 -6.96 -3.29 20.24
C ASP A 223 -5.54 -3.53 20.78
N LEU A 224 -4.56 -2.84 20.21
CA LEU A 224 -3.14 -2.95 20.58
C LEU A 224 -2.71 -1.90 21.61
N GLY A 225 -3.63 -1.06 22.08
CA GLY A 225 -3.36 0.02 23.05
C GLY A 225 -3.27 1.40 22.41
N GLU A 226 -3.61 2.44 23.17
CA GLU A 226 -3.72 3.82 22.68
C GLU A 226 -2.40 4.42 22.18
N ASP A 227 -1.27 3.87 22.60
CA ASP A 227 0.10 4.26 22.27
C ASP A 227 0.74 3.36 21.21
N SER A 228 -0.05 2.57 20.46
CA SER A 228 0.50 1.63 19.47
C SER A 228 0.82 2.29 18.13
N LEU A 229 -0.16 2.89 17.45
CA LEU A 229 -0.08 3.23 16.02
C LEU A 229 0.58 2.10 15.20
N PRO A 230 -0.16 1.01 14.93
CA PRO A 230 0.36 -0.08 14.11
C PRO A 230 0.61 0.43 12.69
N MET A 231 1.83 0.23 12.19
CA MET A 231 2.20 0.63 10.83
C MET A 231 2.29 -0.60 9.96
N THR A 232 3.41 -1.33 10.03
CA THR A 232 3.76 -2.31 9.02
C THR A 232 3.31 -3.71 9.39
N VAL A 233 2.44 -4.34 8.60
CA VAL A 233 1.93 -5.71 8.80
C VAL A 233 2.72 -6.68 7.92
N ARG A 234 3.33 -7.72 8.50
CA ARG A 234 4.08 -8.73 7.75
C ARG A 234 3.75 -10.14 8.22
N PHE A 235 3.26 -10.97 7.32
CA PHE A 235 3.22 -12.42 7.54
C PHE A 235 4.60 -13.03 7.35
N LEU A 236 4.83 -14.19 7.98
CA LEU A 236 5.97 -15.01 7.60
C LEU A 236 5.89 -15.40 6.12
N HIS A 237 7.05 -15.52 5.47
CA HIS A 237 7.11 -15.88 4.05
C HIS A 237 6.66 -17.33 3.76
N ASN A 238 6.71 -18.21 4.76
CA ASN A 238 6.16 -19.56 4.63
C ASN A 238 4.63 -19.48 4.48
N PRO A 239 4.06 -19.90 3.32
CA PRO A 239 2.62 -19.79 3.09
C PRO A 239 1.78 -20.68 4.01
N GLU A 240 2.38 -21.70 4.62
CA GLU A 240 1.73 -22.56 5.61
C GLU A 240 1.68 -21.94 7.02
N ALA A 241 2.50 -20.92 7.29
CA ALA A 241 2.52 -20.28 8.61
C ALA A 241 1.29 -19.38 8.80
N ALA A 242 0.54 -19.63 9.87
CA ALA A 242 -0.65 -18.87 10.24
C ALA A 242 -0.32 -17.72 11.23
N GLU A 243 0.79 -17.02 11.00
CA GLU A 243 1.31 -16.00 11.90
C GLU A 243 2.06 -14.87 11.18
N GLY A 244 2.21 -13.76 11.90
CA GLY A 244 2.93 -12.58 11.43
C GLY A 244 3.18 -11.58 12.55
N TYR A 245 3.67 -10.41 12.15
CA TYR A 245 4.09 -9.35 13.05
C TYR A 245 3.57 -7.99 12.58
N VAL A 246 3.35 -7.10 13.54
CA VAL A 246 3.06 -5.69 13.29
C VAL A 246 3.92 -4.79 14.17
N GLY A 247 4.59 -3.82 13.56
CA GLY A 247 5.37 -2.79 14.26
C GLY A 247 4.50 -1.59 14.62
N CYS A 248 4.68 -1.07 15.84
CA CYS A 248 3.91 0.04 16.42
C CYS A 248 4.80 1.28 16.57
N ALA A 249 4.47 2.36 15.86
CA ALA A 249 5.33 3.53 15.73
C ALA A 249 5.42 4.39 17.00
N LEU A 250 4.35 4.43 17.81
CA LEU A 250 4.33 5.29 19.00
C LEU A 250 5.02 4.63 20.20
N SER A 251 4.74 3.36 20.47
CA SER A 251 5.36 2.60 21.58
C SER A 251 6.70 1.96 21.21
N GLY A 252 7.00 1.81 19.92
CA GLY A 252 8.14 1.03 19.43
C GLY A 252 7.96 -0.49 19.59
N ALA A 253 6.79 -0.95 20.03
CA ALA A 253 6.52 -2.37 20.25
C ALA A 253 6.36 -3.14 18.92
N ILE A 254 6.66 -4.44 18.94
CA ILE A 254 6.33 -5.38 17.88
C ILE A 254 5.38 -6.42 18.45
N PHE A 255 4.18 -6.52 17.88
CA PHE A 255 3.22 -7.55 18.26
C PHE A 255 3.29 -8.71 17.27
N ARG A 256 3.30 -9.93 17.79
CA ARG A 256 3.07 -11.15 17.01
C ARG A 256 1.58 -11.46 17.01
N PHE A 257 1.00 -11.70 15.85
CA PHE A 257 -0.35 -12.22 15.70
C PHE A 257 -0.29 -13.63 15.10
N TYR A 258 -1.18 -14.52 15.54
CA TYR A 258 -1.21 -15.90 15.08
C TYR A 258 -2.61 -16.50 15.24
N LYS A 259 -2.94 -17.48 14.41
CA LYS A 259 -4.15 -18.28 14.58
C LYS A 259 -3.98 -19.16 15.83
N SER A 260 -4.89 -19.06 16.79
CA SER A 260 -4.90 -19.97 17.94
C SER A 260 -5.12 -21.40 17.45
N CYS A 261 -4.35 -22.36 17.96
CA CYS A 261 -4.74 -23.76 17.85
C CYS A 261 -6.12 -23.88 18.51
N GLU A 262 -7.13 -24.35 17.77
CA GLU A 262 -8.38 -24.75 18.38
C GLU A 262 -8.04 -25.76 19.47
N ALA A 263 -8.43 -25.47 20.71
CA ALA A 263 -8.56 -26.53 21.69
C ALA A 263 -9.70 -27.41 21.17
N SER A 264 -9.32 -28.54 20.59
CA SER A 264 -10.20 -29.66 20.25
C SER A 264 -11.05 -30.08 21.44
#